data_AF-A0A2T3TKD5-F1
#
_entry.id   AF-A0A2T3TKD5-F1
#
_cell.length_a   1.000
_cell.length_b   1.000
_cell.length_c   1.000
_cell.angle_alpha   90.00
_cell.angle_beta   90.00
_cell.angle_gamma   90.00
#
_symmetry.space_group_name_H-M   'P 1'
#
loop_
_entity.id
_entity.type
_entity.pdbx_description
1 polymer ?
#
loop_
_entity_poly.entity_id
_entity_poly.type
_entity_poly.pdbx_seq_one_letter_code
_entity_poly.pdbx_strand_id
1 'polypeptide(L)' 'MAEGSFSYGQAVAVITAYRNVFTEDDQGTYSRLVIRNAEGQLRW' A
#
# COMPACT_ATOMS: atom_id res chain seq x y z
N MET A 1 -15.31 -3.77 -13.62
CA MET A 1 -15.41 -3.86 -12.15
C MET A 1 -14.00 -3.70 -11.64
N ALA A 2 -13.65 -2.53 -11.08
CA ALA A 2 -12.32 -2.37 -10.49
C ALA A 2 -12.23 -3.35 -9.32
N GLU A 3 -11.29 -4.28 -9.37
CA GLU A 3 -10.92 -5.11 -8.22
C GLU A 3 -10.66 -4.14 -7.06
N GLY A 4 -11.47 -4.29 -6.00
CA GLY A 4 -11.93 -3.16 -5.19
C GLY A 4 -10.83 -2.38 -4.47
N SER A 5 -10.97 -1.05 -4.47
CA SER A 5 -10.19 -0.14 -3.64
C SER A 5 -10.32 -0.52 -2.15
N PHE A 6 -9.20 -0.48 -1.42
CA PHE A 6 -9.24 -0.67 0.03
C PHE A 6 -9.91 0.52 0.72
N SER A 7 -10.72 0.25 1.74
CA SER A 7 -11.06 1.28 2.73
C SER A 7 -9.81 1.65 3.55
N TYR A 8 -9.76 2.87 4.08
CA TYR A 8 -8.62 3.31 4.91
C TYR A 8 -8.29 2.35 6.06
N GLY A 9 -9.31 1.86 6.79
CA GLY A 9 -9.11 0.88 7.86
C GLY A 9 -8.53 -0.47 7.38
N GLN A 10 -8.88 -0.90 6.17
CA GLN A 10 -8.30 -2.11 5.58
C GLN A 10 -6.84 -1.88 5.19
N ALA A 11 -6.50 -0.71 4.65
CA ALA A 11 -5.12 -0.34 4.35
C ALA A 11 -4.25 -0.31 5.62
N VAL A 12 -4.75 0.29 6.70
CA VAL A 12 -4.07 0.31 8.00
C VAL A 12 -3.84 -1.10 8.54
N ALA A 13 -4.83 -1.99 8.45
CA ALA A 13 -4.69 -3.37 8.88
C ALA A 13 -3.59 -4.11 8.09
N VAL A 14 -3.52 -3.92 6.77
CA VAL A 14 -2.48 -4.53 5.93
C VAL A 14 -1.09 -4.01 6.27
N ILE A 15 -0.90 -2.69 6.38
CA ILE A 15 0.39 -2.08 6.73
C ILE A 15 0.85 -2.52 8.13
N THR A 16 -0.10 -2.67 9.06
CA THR A 16 0.20 -3.13 10.42
C THR A 16 0.62 -4.61 10.44
N ALA A 17 -0.01 -5.45 9.61
CA ALA A 17 0.28 -6.87 9.54
C ALA A 17 1.60 -7.18 8.80
N TYR A 18 1.99 -6.36 7.83
CA TYR A 18 3.11 -6.64 6.94
C TYR A 18 4.14 -5.50 6.95
N ARG A 19 5.33 -5.77 7.52
CA ARG A 19 6.43 -4.77 7.60
C ARG A 19 7.00 -4.33 6.26
N ASN A 20 6.70 -5.05 5.19
CA ASN A 20 7.17 -4.77 3.84
C ASN A 20 6.12 -4.06 2.96
N VAL A 21 4.96 -3.71 3.52
CA VAL A 21 3.89 -2.98 2.81
C VAL A 21 3.84 -1.54 3.30
N PHE A 22 3.78 -0.59 2.36
CA PHE A 22 3.79 0.84 2.64
C PHE A 22 2.69 1.56 1.87
N THR A 23 2.26 2.72 2.34
CA THR A 23 1.40 3.62 1.58
C THR A 23 2.25 4.59 0.78
N GLU A 24 1.99 4.72 -0.52
CA GLU A 24 2.49 5.81 -1.35
C GLU A 24 1.31 6.64 -1.86
N ASP A 25 1.48 7.96 -1.81
CA ASP A 25 0.54 8.90 -2.41
C ASP A 25 0.90 9.11 -3.88
N ASP A 26 -0.01 8.75 -4.78
CA ASP A 26 0.14 9.07 -6.20
C ASP A 26 -0.44 10.47 -6.44
N GLN A 27 0.41 11.47 -6.27
CA GLN A 27 0.19 12.89 -6.58
C GLN A 27 -1.25 13.40 -6.28
N GLY A 28 -1.75 13.10 -5.07
CA GLY A 28 -2.87 13.81 -4.47
C GLY A 28 -4.29 13.34 -4.81
N THR A 29 -4.47 12.23 -5.54
CA THR A 29 -5.82 11.67 -5.79
C THR A 29 -6.06 10.32 -5.12
N TYR A 30 -5.03 9.46 -5.08
CA TYR A 30 -5.18 8.12 -4.53
C TYR A 30 -3.93 7.69 -3.77
N SER A 31 -4.14 7.06 -2.61
CA SER A 31 -3.10 6.34 -1.90
C SER A 31 -3.09 4.89 -2.35
N ARG A 32 -1.92 4.35 -2.70
CA ARG A 32 -1.72 2.95 -3.05
C ARG A 32 -0.87 2.24 -2.01
N LEU A 33 -1.12 0.95 -1.84
CA LEU A 33 -0.22 0.07 -1.10
C LEU A 33 0.88 -0.41 -2.05
N VAL A 34 2.13 -0.36 -1.58
CA VAL A 34 3.30 -0.83 -2.31
C VAL A 34 4.09 -1.83 -1.48
N ILE A 35 4.75 -2.76 -2.17
CA ILE A 35 5.60 -3.76 -1.53
C ILE A 35 7.05 -3.40 -1.80
N ARG A 36 7.87 -3.33 -0.74
CA ARG A 36 9.31 -3.10 -0.86
C ARG A 36 10.11 -4.33 -0.45
N ASN A 37 11.27 -4.52 -1.06
CA ASN A 37 12.23 -5.51 -0.59
C ASN A 37 12.98 -5.02 0.68
N ALA A 38 13.84 -5.85 1.24
CA ALA A 38 14.62 -5.50 2.43
C ALA A 38 15.57 -4.29 2.21
N GLU A 39 15.91 -4.00 0.97
CA GLU A 39 16.74 -2.86 0.55
C GLU A 39 15.89 -1.60 0.27
N GLY A 40 14.56 -1.66 0.49
CA GLY A 40 13.65 -0.53 0.28
C GLY A 40 13.23 -0.30 -1.17
N GLN A 41 13.63 -1.16 -2.11
CA GLN A 41 13.29 -1.05 -3.52
C GLN A 41 11.85 -1.51 -3.79
N LEU A 42 11.15 -0.80 -4.66
CA LEU A 42 9.78 -1.14 -5.07
C LEU A 42 9.78 -2.47 -5.81
N ARG A 43 8.97 -3.41 -5.31
CA ARG A 43 8.75 -4.71 -5.93
C ARG A 43 7.42 -4.78 -6.68
N TRP A 44 6.40 -4.06 -6.19
CA TRP A 44 5.06 -3.97 -6.75
C TRP A 44 4.31 -2.74 -6.25
#